data_AF-A0A4Q4D4I8-F1
#
_entry.id   AF-A0A4Q4D4I8-F1
#
_cell.length_a   1.000
_cell.length_b   1.000
_cell.length_c   1.000
_cell.angle_alpha   90.00
_cell.angle_beta   90.00
_cell.angle_gamma   90.00
#
_symmetry.space_group_name_H-M   'P 1'
#
loop_
_entity.id
_entity.type
_entity.pdbx_description
1 polymer ?
#
loop_
_entity_poly.entity_id
_entity_poly.type
_entity_poly.pdbx_seq_one_letter_code
_entity_poly.pdbx_strand_id
1 'polypeptide(L)'
;MRDQIAGQRAEQAWRHPRVEQLLDVARDDGRRWERRPSHPDFLALRVGTGEVPLASGLTLEADTGPLNDFDPVCLQAAQELQERYAALRDQPIVLPLAPRGNVSVIGHPQARRALATHLALQVATLHSPHDVALAVVRSDDAASAWDWTKWLPHVQDPTRT
;
A
#
# COMPACT_ATOMS: atom_id res chain seq x y z
N MET A 1 19.39 6.78 -11.72
CA MET A 1 19.00 5.39 -11.39
C MET A 1 19.00 5.09 -9.89
N ARG A 2 20.14 5.05 -9.19
CA ARG A 2 20.15 4.79 -7.73
C ARG A 2 19.30 5.80 -6.94
N ASP A 3 19.37 7.07 -7.31
CA ASP A 3 18.56 8.12 -6.68
C ASP A 3 17.06 7.97 -6.96
N GLN A 4 16.69 7.49 -8.15
CA GLN A 4 15.29 7.18 -8.48
C GLN A 4 14.77 6.00 -7.66
N ILE A 5 15.59 4.96 -7.50
CA ILE A 5 15.26 3.81 -6.65
C ILE A 5 15.10 4.28 -5.19
N ALA A 6 16.04 5.06 -4.67
CA ALA A 6 15.99 5.58 -3.31
C ALA A 6 14.76 6.50 -3.10
N GLY A 7 14.48 7.37 -4.08
CA GLY A 7 13.31 8.24 -4.10
C GLY A 7 12.01 7.45 -4.08
N GLN A 8 11.83 6.47 -4.98
CA GLN A 8 10.64 5.62 -5.01
C GLN A 8 10.47 4.84 -3.70
N ARG A 9 11.56 4.29 -3.14
CA ARG A 9 11.51 3.58 -1.85
C ARG A 9 11.04 4.49 -0.72
N ALA A 10 11.63 5.68 -0.61
CA ALA A 10 11.29 6.64 0.44
C ALA A 10 9.84 7.12 0.30
N GLU A 11 9.42 7.42 -0.92
CA GLU A 11 8.06 7.85 -1.24
C GLU A 11 7.03 6.77 -0.91
N GLN A 12 7.26 5.52 -1.35
CA GLN A 12 6.38 4.39 -1.06
C GLN A 12 6.31 4.10 0.43
N ALA A 13 7.43 4.14 1.15
CA ALA A 13 7.47 3.96 2.59
C ALA A 13 6.74 5.08 3.34
N TRP A 14 6.84 6.33 2.85
CA TRP A 14 6.12 7.47 3.41
C TRP A 14 4.62 7.33 3.20
N ARG A 15 4.18 7.09 1.95
CA ARG A 15 2.76 6.97 1.58
C ARG A 15 2.11 5.76 2.23
N HIS A 16 2.81 4.62 2.32
CA HIS A 16 2.27 3.35 2.81
C HIS A 16 3.07 2.84 4.03
N PRO A 17 2.91 3.50 5.19
CA PRO A 17 3.64 3.16 6.40
C PRO A 17 3.39 1.70 6.81
N ARG A 18 4.38 1.11 7.50
CA ARG A 18 4.20 -0.21 8.12
C ARG A 18 3.23 -0.10 9.30
N VAL A 19 2.67 -1.24 9.73
CA VAL A 19 1.71 -1.26 10.84
C VAL A 19 2.30 -0.67 12.13
N GLU A 20 3.58 -0.89 12.38
CA GLU A 20 4.27 -0.42 13.58
C GLU A 20 4.42 1.11 13.59
N GLN A 21 4.36 1.75 12.42
CA GLN A 21 4.50 3.20 12.26
C GLN A 21 3.16 3.94 12.34
N LEU A 22 2.03 3.23 12.31
CA LEU A 22 0.70 3.88 12.28
C LEU A 22 0.42 4.69 13.55
N LEU A 23 0.97 4.28 14.70
CA LEU A 23 0.80 5.03 15.94
C LEU A 23 1.48 6.40 15.88
N ASP A 24 2.67 6.47 15.28
CA ASP A 24 3.39 7.74 15.11
C ASP A 24 2.65 8.64 14.11
N VAL A 25 2.17 8.05 13.00
CA VAL A 25 1.34 8.76 12.01
C VAL A 25 0.04 9.29 12.64
N ALA A 26 -0.61 8.52 13.51
CA ALA A 26 -1.84 8.94 14.19
C ALA A 26 -1.63 10.08 15.21
N ARG A 27 -0.41 10.26 15.71
CA ARG A 27 -0.03 11.32 16.65
C ARG A 27 0.44 12.59 15.96
N ASP A 28 0.89 12.49 14.72
CA ASP A 28 1.33 13.62 13.91
C ASP A 28 0.11 14.31 13.30
N ASP A 29 -0.15 15.55 13.69
CA ASP A 29 -1.30 16.34 13.20
C ASP A 29 -1.26 16.62 11.69
N GLY A 30 -0.08 16.67 11.08
CA GLY A 30 0.08 16.88 9.64
C GLY A 30 -0.16 15.61 8.83
N ARG A 31 0.03 14.44 9.44
CA ARG A 31 -0.10 13.14 8.77
C ARG A 31 -1.38 12.39 9.08
N ARG A 32 -1.94 12.60 10.28
CA ARG A 32 -3.22 12.03 10.66
C ARG A 32 -4.28 12.53 9.69
N TRP A 33 -5.03 11.59 9.11
CA TRP A 33 -6.10 11.89 8.16
C TRP A 33 -5.63 12.72 6.96
N GLU A 34 -4.40 12.52 6.49
CA GLU A 34 -3.82 13.24 5.34
C GLU A 34 -4.50 12.91 3.99
N ARG A 35 -5.24 11.80 3.89
CA ARG A 35 -5.87 11.35 2.63
C ARG A 35 -7.30 11.84 2.48
N ARG A 36 -7.63 12.33 1.28
CA ARG A 36 -8.94 12.88 0.90
C ARG A 36 -9.55 12.09 -0.26
N PRO A 37 -10.88 12.08 -0.44
CA PRO A 37 -11.55 11.39 -1.54
C PRO A 37 -11.04 11.75 -2.95
N SER A 38 -10.53 12.97 -3.13
CA SER A 38 -9.96 13.44 -4.40
C SER A 38 -8.53 12.96 -4.66
N HIS A 39 -7.85 12.39 -3.66
CA HIS A 39 -6.47 11.95 -3.80
C HIS A 39 -6.38 10.57 -4.48
N PRO A 40 -5.35 10.31 -5.31
CA PRO A 40 -5.19 9.03 -5.99
C PRO A 40 -4.90 7.86 -5.05
N ASP A 41 -4.45 8.12 -3.82
CA ASP A 41 -4.15 7.13 -2.78
C ASP A 41 -5.29 6.95 -1.76
N PHE A 42 -6.45 7.57 -2.01
CA PHE A 42 -7.65 7.36 -1.19
C PHE A 42 -8.04 5.88 -1.18
N LEU A 43 -8.18 5.31 0.02
CA LEU A 43 -8.47 3.89 0.23
C LEU A 43 -7.46 2.93 -0.44
N ALA A 44 -6.23 3.38 -0.69
CA ALA A 44 -5.11 2.54 -1.14
C ALA A 44 -4.38 1.96 0.09
N LEU A 45 -4.77 0.76 0.51
CA LEU A 45 -4.31 0.16 1.78
C LEU A 45 -3.17 -0.83 1.59
N ARG A 46 -2.17 -0.80 2.46
CA ARG A 46 -1.07 -1.76 2.46
C ARG A 46 -1.56 -3.14 2.94
N VAL A 47 -1.22 -4.19 2.20
CA VAL A 47 -1.54 -5.58 2.55
C VAL A 47 -0.31 -6.43 2.86
N GLY A 48 0.88 -5.92 2.57
CA GLY A 48 2.12 -6.64 2.82
C GLY A 48 3.34 -5.96 2.25
N THR A 49 4.37 -6.76 2.01
CA THR A 49 5.63 -6.36 1.42
C THR A 49 5.95 -7.32 0.28
N GLY A 50 6.45 -6.82 -0.85
CA GLY A 50 6.75 -7.64 -2.02
C GLY A 50 7.55 -6.86 -3.06
N GLU A 51 7.48 -7.32 -4.30
CA GLU A 51 8.15 -6.70 -5.44
C GLU A 51 7.17 -5.81 -6.22
N VAL A 52 7.62 -4.62 -6.61
CA VAL A 52 6.86 -3.68 -7.45
C VAL A 52 7.77 -3.18 -8.59
N PRO A 53 7.23 -2.83 -9.76
CA PRO A 53 8.03 -2.30 -10.85
C PRO A 53 8.68 -0.96 -10.49
N LEU A 54 9.83 -0.66 -11.09
CA LEU A 54 10.43 0.67 -11.06
C LEU A 54 9.49 1.66 -11.79
N ALA A 55 9.10 2.74 -11.11
CA ALA A 55 8.06 3.65 -11.59
C ALA A 55 8.44 4.39 -12.89
N SER A 56 9.72 4.69 -13.09
CA SER A 56 10.21 5.30 -14.34
C SER A 56 10.19 4.34 -15.52
N GLY A 57 9.98 3.04 -15.30
CA GLY A 57 10.36 2.00 -16.22
C GLY A 57 11.89 1.94 -16.38
N LEU A 58 12.35 0.84 -16.97
CA LEU A 58 13.71 0.70 -17.46
C LEU A 58 13.60 0.06 -18.84
N THR A 59 13.80 0.87 -19.87
CA THR A 59 13.71 0.44 -21.27
C THR A 59 15.11 0.43 -21.85
N LEU A 60 15.50 -0.68 -22.47
CA LEU A 60 16.64 -0.69 -23.36
C LEU A 60 16.19 -0.15 -24.72
N GLU A 61 16.67 1.03 -25.08
CA GLU A 61 16.54 1.55 -26.44
C GLU A 61 17.61 0.89 -27.32
N ALA A 62 17.37 -0.38 -27.66
CA ALA A 62 18.15 -1.07 -28.69
C ALA A 62 17.40 -0.91 -30.01
N ASP A 63 17.96 -0.12 -30.94
CA ASP A 63 17.48 -0.09 -32.32
C ASP A 63 17.89 -1.41 -32.99
N THR A 64 17.01 -2.41 -32.93
CA THR A 64 17.22 -3.75 -33.52
C THR A 64 17.00 -3.76 -35.04
N GLY A 65 17.23 -2.64 -35.72
CA GLY A 65 17.22 -2.58 -37.17
C GLY A 65 18.27 -3.51 -37.78
N PRO A 66 18.04 -4.07 -38.98
CA PRO A 66 18.93 -5.05 -39.61
C PRO A 66 20.33 -4.52 -39.98
N LEU A 67 20.57 -3.21 -39.81
CA LEU A 67 21.86 -2.55 -40.03
C LEU A 67 22.64 -2.30 -38.72
N ASN A 68 22.03 -2.53 -37.56
CA ASN A 68 22.69 -2.39 -36.27
C ASN A 68 23.16 -3.74 -35.77
N ASP A 69 24.48 -3.89 -35.68
CA ASP A 69 25.13 -5.05 -35.10
C ASP A 69 25.65 -4.68 -33.70
N PHE A 70 25.00 -5.22 -32.67
CA PHE A 70 25.42 -5.02 -31.28
C PHE A 70 26.39 -6.12 -30.88
N ASP A 71 27.46 -5.76 -30.17
CA ASP A 71 28.31 -6.77 -29.53
C ASP A 71 27.46 -7.65 -28.58
N PRO A 72 27.44 -8.99 -28.77
CA PRO A 72 26.51 -9.86 -28.06
C PRO A 72 26.77 -9.89 -26.56
N VAL A 73 28.02 -9.69 -26.12
CA VAL A 73 28.38 -9.66 -24.70
C VAL A 73 27.85 -8.37 -24.06
N CYS A 74 28.03 -7.23 -24.72
CA CYS A 74 27.48 -5.95 -24.27
C CYS A 74 25.95 -5.96 -24.24
N LEU A 75 25.30 -6.53 -25.26
CA LEU A 75 23.84 -6.62 -25.31
C LEU A 75 23.30 -7.49 -24.17
N GLN A 76 23.90 -8.65 -23.93
CA GLN A 76 23.52 -9.52 -22.82
C GLN A 76 23.71 -8.81 -21.47
N ALA A 77 24.85 -8.14 -21.26
CA ALA A 77 25.11 -7.38 -20.03
C ALA A 77 24.07 -6.27 -19.81
N ALA A 78 23.62 -5.60 -20.88
CA ALA A 78 22.57 -4.59 -20.81
C ALA A 78 21.22 -5.20 -20.43
N GLN A 79 20.85 -6.34 -21.00
CA GLN A 79 19.62 -7.08 -20.67
C GLN A 79 19.61 -7.55 -19.21
N GLU A 80 20.73 -8.12 -18.73
CA GLU A 80 20.86 -8.52 -17.32
C GLU A 80 20.74 -7.32 -16.36
N LEU A 81 21.26 -6.15 -16.75
CA LEU A 81 21.09 -4.93 -15.97
C LEU A 81 19.63 -4.48 -15.95
N GLN A 82 18.95 -4.54 -17.09
CA GLN A 82 17.54 -4.20 -17.21
C GLN A 82 16.69 -5.07 -16.27
N GLU A 83 16.85 -6.39 -16.35
CA GLU A 83 16.11 -7.34 -15.52
C GLU A 83 16.38 -7.13 -14.02
N ARG A 84 17.65 -6.92 -13.66
CA ARG A 84 18.05 -6.72 -12.25
C ARG A 84 17.37 -5.53 -11.59
N TYR A 85 17.13 -4.47 -12.35
CA TYR A 85 16.60 -3.22 -11.82
C TYR A 85 15.17 -2.90 -12.29
N ALA A 86 14.53 -3.82 -13.02
CA ALA A 86 13.14 -3.67 -13.44
C ALA A 86 12.16 -3.64 -12.26
N ALA A 87 12.49 -4.31 -11.14
CA ALA A 87 11.65 -4.41 -9.96
C ALA A 87 12.40 -4.03 -8.68
N LEU A 88 11.66 -3.40 -7.76
CA LEU A 88 12.10 -3.06 -6.42
C LEU A 88 11.55 -4.07 -5.42
N ARG A 89 12.46 -4.71 -4.69
CA ARG A 89 12.13 -5.58 -3.55
C ARG A 89 11.80 -4.78 -2.30
N ASP A 90 11.13 -5.45 -1.36
CA ASP A 90 10.78 -4.91 -0.04
C ASP A 90 9.89 -3.66 -0.10
N GLN A 91 9.02 -3.59 -1.11
CA GLN A 91 8.09 -2.49 -1.30
C GLN A 91 6.71 -2.82 -0.74
N PRO A 92 5.96 -1.81 -0.23
CA PRO A 92 4.59 -2.02 0.22
C PRO A 92 3.73 -2.51 -0.94
N ILE A 93 3.03 -3.62 -0.75
CA ILE A 93 1.98 -4.07 -1.67
C ILE A 93 0.69 -3.41 -1.27
N VAL A 94 0.04 -2.74 -2.22
CA VAL A 94 -1.11 -1.87 -1.97
C VAL A 94 -2.35 -2.38 -2.70
N LEU A 95 -3.46 -2.37 -1.97
CA LEU A 95 -4.77 -2.75 -2.44
C LEU A 95 -5.65 -1.49 -2.50
N PRO A 96 -5.88 -0.90 -3.70
CA PRO A 96 -6.95 0.09 -3.87
C PRO A 96 -8.33 -0.53 -3.62
N LEU A 97 -9.04 -0.07 -2.59
CA LEU A 97 -10.40 -0.53 -2.26
C LEU A 97 -11.49 0.28 -2.98
N ALA A 98 -11.30 1.59 -3.15
CA ALA A 98 -12.26 2.49 -3.78
C ALA A 98 -12.85 1.95 -5.11
N PRO A 99 -12.05 1.50 -6.09
CA PRO A 99 -12.57 1.01 -7.36
C PRO A 99 -13.06 -0.45 -7.32
N ARG A 100 -12.79 -1.21 -6.25
CA ARG A 100 -13.01 -2.67 -6.22
C ARG A 100 -14.33 -3.10 -5.58
N GLY A 101 -14.97 -2.24 -4.78
CA GLY A 101 -16.26 -2.49 -4.15
C GLY A 101 -16.22 -3.49 -2.98
N ASN A 102 -15.74 -4.72 -3.20
CA ASN A 102 -15.65 -5.77 -2.19
C ASN A 102 -14.32 -6.54 -2.25
N VAL A 103 -13.82 -6.95 -1.08
CA VAL A 103 -12.59 -7.74 -0.95
C VAL A 103 -12.81 -8.87 0.05
N SER A 104 -12.48 -10.09 -0.36
CA SER A 104 -12.53 -11.29 0.48
C SER A 104 -11.12 -11.74 0.83
N VAL A 105 -10.86 -11.98 2.12
CA VAL A 105 -9.59 -12.52 2.60
C VAL A 105 -9.75 -14.01 2.88
N ILE A 106 -8.94 -14.84 2.24
CA ILE A 106 -8.97 -16.30 2.37
C ILE A 106 -7.65 -16.76 2.99
N GLY A 107 -7.69 -17.77 3.87
CA GLY A 107 -6.51 -18.30 4.55
C GLY A 107 -6.74 -18.58 6.03
N HIS A 108 -5.65 -18.76 6.77
CA HIS A 108 -5.69 -19.11 8.19
C HIS A 108 -6.43 -18.05 9.03
N PRO A 109 -7.33 -18.43 9.96
CA PRO A 109 -8.16 -17.48 10.71
C PRO A 109 -7.38 -16.35 11.38
N GLN A 110 -6.23 -16.67 11.99
CA GLN A 110 -5.36 -15.68 12.63
C GLN A 110 -4.78 -14.67 11.64
N ALA A 111 -4.33 -15.12 10.47
CA ALA A 111 -3.76 -14.25 9.44
C ALA A 111 -4.84 -13.34 8.83
N ARG A 112 -6.05 -13.88 8.57
CA ARG A 112 -7.19 -13.08 8.08
C ARG A 112 -7.54 -11.97 9.06
N ARG A 113 -7.63 -12.31 10.35
CA ARG A 113 -7.93 -11.34 11.41
C ARG A 113 -6.84 -10.27 11.51
N ALA A 114 -5.57 -10.67 11.53
CA ALA A 114 -4.45 -9.73 11.58
C ALA A 114 -4.46 -8.76 10.40
N LEU A 115 -4.72 -9.25 9.18
CA LEU A 115 -4.85 -8.40 8.00
C LEU A 115 -6.06 -7.46 8.11
N ALA A 116 -7.23 -7.97 8.49
CA ALA A 116 -8.42 -7.14 8.65
C ALA A 116 -8.22 -6.03 9.70
N THR A 117 -7.58 -6.34 10.84
CA THR A 117 -7.20 -5.36 11.85
C THR A 117 -6.22 -4.33 11.27
N HIS A 118 -5.20 -4.76 10.53
CA HIS A 118 -4.25 -3.85 9.89
C HIS A 118 -4.92 -2.90 8.89
N LEU A 119 -5.85 -3.40 8.09
CA LEU A 119 -6.62 -2.58 7.14
C LEU A 119 -7.49 -1.56 7.88
N ALA A 120 -8.19 -1.97 8.94
CA ALA A 120 -9.01 -1.07 9.75
C ALA A 120 -8.18 0.02 10.42
N LEU A 121 -7.00 -0.32 10.98
CA LEU A 121 -6.08 0.65 11.58
C LEU A 121 -5.56 1.66 10.55
N GLN A 122 -5.20 1.22 9.34
CA GLN A 122 -4.79 2.13 8.27
C GLN A 122 -5.90 3.08 7.86
N VAL A 123 -7.14 2.59 7.73
CA VAL A 123 -8.29 3.45 7.43
C VAL A 123 -8.44 4.50 8.52
N ALA A 124 -8.49 4.08 9.78
CA ALA A 124 -8.71 4.96 10.92
C ALA A 124 -7.60 6.02 11.10
N THR A 125 -6.37 5.69 10.69
CA THR A 125 -5.20 6.56 10.83
C THR A 125 -5.08 7.55 9.67
N LEU A 126 -5.34 7.10 8.44
CA LEU A 126 -5.01 7.86 7.22
C LEU A 126 -6.21 8.61 6.64
N HIS A 127 -7.44 8.31 7.07
CA HIS A 127 -8.67 8.91 6.53
C HIS A 127 -9.50 9.54 7.65
N SER A 128 -10.11 10.69 7.36
CA SER A 128 -11.02 11.35 8.30
C SER A 128 -12.28 10.50 8.54
N PRO A 129 -12.83 10.46 9.76
CA PRO A 129 -14.13 9.83 10.02
C PRO A 129 -15.28 10.51 9.26
N HIS A 130 -15.09 11.73 8.75
CA HIS A 130 -16.06 12.39 7.86
C HIS A 130 -16.00 11.88 6.42
N ASP A 131 -14.86 11.33 5.99
CA ASP A 131 -14.67 10.82 4.63
C ASP A 131 -14.96 9.31 4.53
N VAL A 132 -14.71 8.56 5.62
CA VAL A 132 -14.83 7.09 5.65
C VAL A 132 -15.41 6.64 6.98
N ALA A 133 -16.50 5.87 6.93
CA ALA A 133 -17.03 5.15 8.09
C ALA A 133 -16.47 3.72 8.16
N LEU A 134 -16.34 3.19 9.38
CA LEU A 134 -15.99 1.79 9.63
C LEU A 134 -17.16 1.08 10.30
N ALA A 135 -17.54 -0.06 9.75
CA ALA A 135 -18.51 -0.97 10.36
C ALA A 135 -17.88 -2.35 10.53
N VAL A 136 -18.02 -2.93 11.72
CA VAL A 136 -17.52 -4.27 12.02
C VAL A 136 -18.70 -5.19 12.32
N VAL A 137 -18.96 -6.12 11.39
CA VAL A 137 -19.93 -7.19 11.58
C VAL A 137 -19.17 -8.45 11.98
N ARG A 138 -19.53 -9.02 13.12
CA ARG A 138 -18.79 -10.12 13.76
C ARG A 138 -19.74 -11.05 14.50
N SER A 139 -19.32 -12.29 14.69
CA SER A 139 -19.95 -13.27 15.60
C SER A 139 -19.57 -13.00 17.07
N ASP A 140 -20.31 -13.55 18.03
CA ASP A 140 -20.08 -13.28 19.47
C ASP A 140 -18.73 -13.76 20.00
N ASP A 141 -18.23 -14.87 19.49
CA ASP A 141 -16.88 -15.38 19.79
C ASP A 141 -15.76 -14.43 19.33
N ALA A 142 -16.01 -13.62 18.30
CA ALA A 142 -15.05 -12.64 17.78
C ALA A 142 -15.14 -11.27 18.47
N ALA A 143 -16.09 -11.06 19.40
CA ALA A 143 -16.36 -9.76 20.00
C ALA A 143 -15.13 -9.13 20.68
N SER A 144 -14.44 -9.90 21.52
CA SER A 144 -13.26 -9.42 22.26
C SER A 144 -12.12 -8.98 21.34
N ALA A 145 -11.96 -9.63 20.19
CA ALA A 145 -10.92 -9.30 19.23
C ALA A 145 -11.16 -7.98 18.48
N TRP A 146 -12.40 -7.50 18.47
CA TRP A 146 -12.82 -6.26 17.81
C TRP A 146 -13.27 -5.17 18.79
N ASP A 147 -13.26 -5.42 20.10
CA ASP A 147 -13.71 -4.46 21.12
C ASP A 147 -12.97 -3.11 21.05
N TRP A 148 -11.71 -3.11 20.57
CA TRP A 148 -10.92 -1.90 20.38
C TRP A 148 -11.55 -0.91 19.38
N THR A 149 -12.39 -1.36 18.44
CA THR A 149 -12.95 -0.48 17.40
C THR A 149 -13.95 0.52 17.95
N LYS A 150 -14.56 0.24 19.12
CA LYS A 150 -15.53 1.15 19.77
C LYS A 150 -14.94 2.53 20.12
N TRP A 151 -13.63 2.62 20.21
CA TRP A 151 -12.92 3.87 20.51
C TRP A 151 -12.60 4.70 19.26
N LEU A 152 -12.79 4.14 18.06
CA LEU A 152 -12.54 4.86 16.82
C LEU A 152 -13.68 5.85 16.55
N PRO A 153 -13.38 7.09 16.12
CA PRO A 153 -14.43 8.02 15.70
C PRO A 153 -15.17 7.51 14.45
N HIS A 154 -14.53 6.66 13.65
CA HIS A 154 -15.06 6.09 12.41
C HIS A 154 -16.25 5.13 12.60
N VAL A 155 -16.44 4.60 13.81
CA VAL A 155 -17.58 3.70 14.12
C VAL A 155 -18.75 4.42 14.78
N GLN A 156 -18.58 5.72 15.08
CA GLN A 156 -19.62 6.52 15.73
C GLN A 156 -20.68 6.91 14.70
N ASP A 157 -21.93 6.98 15.15
CA ASP A 157 -23.02 7.48 14.32
C ASP A 157 -22.90 9.00 14.18
N PRO A 158 -22.63 9.54 12.97
CA PRO A 158 -22.46 10.98 12.77
C PRO A 158 -23.74 11.76 13.05
N THR A 159 -24.90 11.10 13.15
CA THR A 159 -26.20 11.73 13.42
C THR A 159 -26.61 11.72 14.89
N ARG A 160 -25.81 11.09 15.77
CA ARG A 160 -26.14 10.91 17.18
C ARG A 160 -25.21 11.74 18.06
N THR A 161 -25.52 13.04 18.17
CA THR A 161 -24.96 13.96 19.18
C THR A 161 -25.49 13.68 20.58
#